data_AF-A0A4Q0ALG0-F1
#
_entry.id   AF-A0A4Q0ALG0-F1
#
_cell.length_a   1.000
_cell.length_b   1.000
_cell.length_c   1.000
_cell.angle_alpha   90.00
_cell.angle_beta   90.00
_cell.angle_gamma   90.00
#
_symmetry.space_group_name_H-M   'P 1'
#
loop_
_entity.id
_entity.type
_entity.pdbx_description
1 polymer ?
#
loop_
_entity_poly.entity_id
_entity_poly.type
_entity_poly.pdbx_seq_one_letter_code
_entity_poly.pdbx_strand_id
1 'polypeptide(L)'
;GLKELEKQGEAVYDKEFGWVTPTIGSGICIYGKRDAQGVILCAFEQAYMQGLTQWKKPISCHLYPIRISASKKHTDVEYVNYEPREKMCSPACSLGKQLKVPVYLFLKDALIRKYGTEFYEALSATAENMRLAKK
;
A
#
# COMPACT_ATOMS: atom_id res chain seq x y z
N GLY A 1 -20.84 -3.36 -1.39
CA GLY A 1 -20.17 -3.51 -2.69
C GLY A 1 -21.08 -2.95 -3.76
N LEU A 2 -21.87 -3.83 -4.40
CA LEU A 2 -22.70 -3.50 -5.56
C LEU A 2 -23.60 -2.27 -5.39
N LYS A 3 -24.34 -2.17 -4.28
CA LYS A 3 -25.19 -0.98 -4.00
C LYS A 3 -24.42 0.36 -4.03
N GLU A 4 -23.18 0.37 -3.53
CA GLU A 4 -22.36 1.58 -3.51
C GLU A 4 -21.70 1.82 -4.86
N LEU A 5 -21.35 0.76 -5.60
CA LEU A 5 -20.88 0.86 -6.98
C LEU A 5 -21.96 1.49 -7.89
N GLU A 6 -23.21 1.06 -7.77
CA GLU A 6 -24.34 1.62 -8.52
C GLU A 6 -24.59 3.10 -8.18
N LYS A 7 -24.35 3.48 -6.92
CA LYS A 7 -24.60 4.84 -6.41
C LYS A 7 -23.46 5.81 -6.71
N GLN A 8 -22.21 5.39 -6.55
CA GLN A 8 -21.02 6.25 -6.60
C GLN A 8 -20.22 6.08 -7.89
N GLY A 9 -20.44 5.00 -8.64
CA GLY A 9 -19.61 4.62 -9.78
C GLY A 9 -18.36 3.82 -9.39
N GLU A 10 -17.52 3.53 -10.38
CA GLU A 10 -16.29 2.74 -10.22
C GLU A 10 -15.16 3.51 -9.52
N ALA A 11 -15.12 4.83 -9.71
CA ALA A 11 -14.13 5.72 -9.11
C ALA A 11 -14.80 7.05 -8.74
N VAL A 12 -14.31 7.66 -7.67
CA VAL A 12 -14.70 9.01 -7.25
C VAL A 12 -13.48 9.93 -7.27
N TYR A 13 -13.70 11.20 -7.58
CA TYR A 13 -12.63 12.19 -7.62
C TYR A 13 -12.45 12.85 -6.25
N ASP A 14 -11.25 12.77 -5.71
CA ASP A 14 -10.78 13.46 -4.52
C ASP A 14 -9.88 14.63 -4.91
N LYS A 15 -10.03 15.77 -4.23
CA LYS A 15 -9.29 17.01 -4.56
C LYS A 15 -7.79 16.91 -4.30
N GLU A 16 -7.38 16.07 -3.35
CA GLU A 16 -5.99 15.88 -2.95
C GLU A 16 -5.37 14.67 -3.64
N PHE A 17 -6.14 13.58 -3.78
CA PHE A 17 -5.64 12.28 -4.26
C PHE A 17 -6.05 11.93 -5.69
N GLY A 18 -6.83 12.78 -6.37
CA GLY A 18 -7.32 12.53 -7.72
C GLY A 18 -8.35 11.40 -7.73
N TRP A 19 -8.28 10.49 -8.72
CA TRP A 19 -9.20 9.37 -8.80
C TRP A 19 -8.91 8.31 -7.73
N VAL A 20 -9.87 8.09 -6.85
CA VAL A 20 -9.78 7.12 -5.74
C VAL A 20 -10.91 6.09 -5.80
N THR A 21 -10.68 4.94 -5.16
CA THR A 21 -11.71 3.90 -5.07
C THR A 21 -12.77 4.30 -4.03
N PRO A 22 -14.07 4.15 -4.34
CA PRO A 22 -15.14 4.45 -3.39
C PRO A 22 -15.09 3.52 -2.17
N THR A 23 -15.71 3.95 -1.07
CA THR A 23 -15.84 3.18 0.17
C THR A 23 -17.29 2.83 0.47
N ILE A 24 -17.49 1.72 1.20
CA ILE A 24 -18.79 1.37 1.78
C ILE A 24 -18.96 2.18 3.07
N GLY A 25 -19.72 3.28 3.00
CA GLY A 25 -19.77 4.28 4.06
C GLY A 25 -18.36 4.83 4.34
N SER A 26 -17.97 4.88 5.62
CA SER A 26 -16.61 5.24 6.07
C SER A 26 -15.68 4.03 6.25
N GLY A 27 -16.05 2.86 5.71
CA GLY A 27 -15.39 1.59 5.93
C GLY A 27 -14.43 1.17 4.81
N ILE A 28 -14.54 -0.09 4.41
CA ILE A 28 -13.66 -0.70 3.41
C ILE A 28 -13.96 -0.16 2.00
N CYS A 29 -12.96 -0.25 1.12
CA CYS A 29 -13.12 -0.04 -0.32
C CYS A 29 -14.26 -0.92 -0.89
N ILE A 30 -15.02 -0.44 -1.87
CA ILE A 30 -16.11 -1.20 -2.52
C ILE A 30 -15.63 -2.50 -3.18
N TYR A 31 -14.34 -2.56 -3.54
CA TYR A 31 -13.66 -3.74 -4.10
C TYR A 31 -13.06 -4.65 -3.02
N GLY A 32 -13.24 -4.33 -1.74
CA GLY A 32 -12.84 -5.15 -0.62
C GLY A 32 -13.97 -6.09 -0.18
N LYS A 33 -13.62 -7.32 0.21
CA LYS A 33 -14.53 -8.26 0.87
C LYS A 33 -13.91 -8.82 2.14
N ARG A 34 -14.73 -9.15 3.13
CA ARG A 34 -14.34 -9.94 4.30
C ARG A 34 -14.43 -11.41 3.94
N ASP A 35 -13.39 -12.18 4.24
CA ASP A 35 -13.48 -13.64 4.20
C ASP A 35 -14.11 -14.20 5.49
N ALA A 36 -14.21 -15.54 5.59
CA ALA A 36 -14.80 -16.21 6.73
C ALA A 36 -14.02 -16.00 8.04
N GLN A 37 -12.74 -15.65 7.95
CA GLN A 37 -11.85 -15.36 9.07
C GLN A 37 -11.84 -13.86 9.42
N GLY A 38 -12.61 -13.05 8.69
CA GLY A 38 -12.73 -11.61 8.90
C GLY A 38 -11.60 -10.79 8.28
N VAL A 39 -10.72 -11.40 7.49
CA VAL A 39 -9.62 -10.73 6.78
C VAL A 39 -10.19 -9.95 5.59
N ILE A 40 -9.68 -8.72 5.40
CA ILE A 40 -10.05 -7.92 4.23
C ILE A 40 -9.22 -8.36 3.02
N LEU A 41 -9.89 -8.88 2.01
CA LEU A 41 -9.31 -9.25 0.73
C LEU A 41 -9.67 -8.20 -0.33
N CYS A 42 -8.69 -7.80 -1.13
CA CYS A 42 -8.89 -6.92 -2.29
C CYS A 42 -9.23 -7.75 -3.53
N ALA A 43 -10.35 -7.48 -4.18
CA ALA A 43 -10.78 -8.21 -5.38
C ALA A 43 -9.75 -8.17 -6.51
N PHE A 44 -9.11 -7.02 -6.76
CA PHE A 44 -8.07 -6.88 -7.78
C PHE A 44 -6.84 -7.74 -7.49
N GLU A 45 -6.41 -7.80 -6.23
CA GLU A 45 -5.29 -8.66 -5.84
C GLU A 45 -5.62 -10.13 -6.02
N GLN A 46 -6.83 -10.53 -5.61
CA GLN A 46 -7.27 -11.92 -5.74
C GLN A 46 -7.37 -12.33 -7.21
N ALA A 47 -7.94 -11.47 -8.06
CA ALA A 47 -8.01 -11.72 -9.50
C ALA A 47 -6.62 -11.85 -10.13
N TYR A 48 -5.67 -10.99 -9.73
CA TYR A 48 -4.28 -11.09 -10.17
C TYR A 48 -3.61 -12.41 -9.72
N MET A 49 -3.75 -12.78 -8.44
CA MET A 49 -3.20 -14.03 -7.90
C MET A 49 -3.80 -15.28 -8.56
N GLN A 50 -5.04 -15.18 -9.06
CA GLN A 50 -5.72 -16.26 -9.78
C GLN A 50 -5.44 -16.26 -11.29
N GLY A 51 -4.61 -15.34 -11.79
CA GLY A 51 -4.31 -15.21 -13.23
C GLY A 51 -5.47 -14.70 -14.08
N LEU A 52 -6.54 -14.20 -13.46
CA LEU A 52 -7.72 -13.67 -14.16
C LEU A 52 -7.46 -12.28 -14.76
N THR A 53 -6.45 -11.58 -14.26
CA THR A 53 -6.02 -10.27 -14.78
C THR A 53 -4.53 -10.10 -14.62
N GLN A 54 -3.91 -9.37 -15.55
CA GLN A 54 -2.52 -8.93 -15.44
C GLN A 54 -2.37 -7.70 -14.52
N TRP A 55 -3.48 -7.07 -14.13
CA TRP A 55 -3.47 -5.88 -13.31
C TRP A 55 -3.54 -6.22 -11.82
N LYS A 56 -2.43 -6.03 -11.11
CA LYS A 56 -2.35 -6.11 -9.65
C LYS A 56 -3.00 -4.90 -8.99
N LYS A 57 -3.39 -5.01 -7.70
CA LYS A 57 -4.01 -3.93 -6.90
C LYS A 57 -3.34 -2.55 -7.11
N PRO A 58 -4.07 -1.43 -6.90
CA PRO A 58 -3.51 -0.09 -7.05
C PRO A 58 -2.20 0.09 -6.27
N ILE A 59 -1.24 0.82 -6.86
CA ILE A 59 0.11 0.96 -6.29
C ILE A 59 0.08 1.61 -4.90
N SER A 60 -0.85 2.56 -4.68
CA SER A 60 -1.08 3.21 -3.38
C SER A 60 -1.50 2.20 -2.30
N CYS A 61 -2.35 1.23 -2.63
CA CYS A 61 -2.74 0.16 -1.71
C CYS A 61 -1.62 -0.87 -1.51
N HIS A 62 -0.78 -1.10 -2.51
CA HIS A 62 0.34 -2.05 -2.42
C HIS A 62 1.48 -1.52 -1.56
N LEU A 63 1.73 -0.21 -1.59
CA LEU A 63 2.76 0.47 -0.81
C LEU A 63 2.37 0.73 0.65
N TYR A 64 1.08 0.67 0.99
CA TYR A 64 0.62 0.98 2.34
C TYR A 64 1.31 0.08 3.38
N PRO A 65 1.89 0.64 4.47
CA PRO A 65 1.65 1.97 5.05
C PRO A 65 2.50 3.14 4.53
N ILE A 66 3.28 2.96 3.47
CA ILE A 66 3.94 4.07 2.80
C ILE A 66 2.94 4.83 1.92
N ARG A 67 2.93 6.16 2.04
CA ARG A 67 2.16 7.08 1.18
C ARG A 67 3.11 8.01 0.45
N ILE A 68 2.80 8.22 -0.82
CA ILE A 68 3.58 9.08 -1.70
C ILE A 68 2.87 10.42 -1.82
N SER A 69 3.61 11.52 -1.67
CA SER A 69 3.15 12.86 -2.01
C SER A 69 4.17 13.58 -2.88
N ALA A 70 3.72 14.40 -3.82
CA ALA A 70 4.61 15.16 -4.69
C ALA A 70 5.04 16.47 -4.01
N SER A 71 6.29 16.89 -4.24
CA SER A 71 6.74 18.22 -3.84
C SER A 71 6.02 19.29 -4.65
N LYS A 72 5.51 20.32 -3.97
CA LYS A 72 4.90 21.50 -4.61
C LYS A 72 5.93 22.41 -5.30
N LYS A 73 7.21 22.28 -4.96
CA LYS A 73 8.30 23.13 -5.46
C LYS A 73 9.14 22.47 -6.54
N HIS A 74 9.29 21.15 -6.47
CA HIS A 74 10.16 20.37 -7.34
C HIS A 74 9.34 19.20 -7.90
N THR A 75 8.95 19.29 -9.17
CA THR A 75 8.03 18.33 -9.80
C THR A 75 8.62 16.94 -9.96
N ASP A 76 9.94 16.83 -9.87
CA ASP A 76 10.75 15.61 -9.94
C ASP A 76 10.98 14.95 -8.57
N VAL A 77 10.46 15.54 -7.48
CA VAL A 77 10.66 15.04 -6.11
C VAL A 77 9.35 14.47 -5.56
N GLU A 78 9.40 13.18 -5.21
CA GLU A 78 8.37 12.48 -4.45
C GLU A 78 8.82 12.30 -2.98
N TYR A 79 7.91 12.52 -2.03
CA TYR A 79 8.08 12.19 -0.62
C TYR A 79 7.53 10.79 -0.34
N VAL A 80 8.30 9.98 0.37
CA VAL A 80 7.96 8.59 0.71
C VAL A 80 7.70 8.51 2.22
N ASN A 81 6.44 8.73 2.62
CA ASN A 81 6.06 8.92 4.02
C ASN A 81 5.55 7.62 4.64
N TYR A 82 6.09 7.22 5.79
CA TYR A 82 5.55 6.11 6.57
C TYR A 82 4.38 6.59 7.44
N GLU A 83 3.15 6.23 7.08
CA GLU A 83 1.91 6.69 7.72
C GLU A 83 1.00 5.52 8.14
N PRO A 84 1.42 4.68 9.12
CA PRO A 84 0.58 3.61 9.61
C PRO A 84 -0.63 4.15 10.39
N ARG A 85 -1.80 3.57 10.16
CA ARG A 85 -2.98 3.83 10.98
C ARG A 85 -2.92 2.98 12.24
N GLU A 86 -2.64 3.62 13.38
CA GLU A 86 -2.38 2.98 14.68
C GLU A 86 -3.29 1.78 14.98
N LYS A 87 -4.62 1.97 14.97
CA LYS A 87 -5.58 0.90 15.30
C LYS A 87 -5.59 -0.26 14.31
N MET A 88 -5.42 0.01 13.02
CA MET A 88 -5.51 -1.03 11.98
C MET A 88 -4.18 -1.72 11.72
N CYS A 89 -3.07 -1.01 11.89
CA CYS A 89 -1.73 -1.51 11.63
C CYS A 89 -1.08 -2.12 12.86
N SER A 90 -1.59 -1.89 14.09
CA SER A 90 -0.96 -2.37 15.33
C SER A 90 -0.68 -3.87 15.35
N PRO A 91 -1.55 -4.78 14.86
CA PRO A 91 -1.24 -6.21 14.88
C PRO A 91 -0.05 -6.54 13.96
N ALA A 92 0.00 -5.92 12.77
CA ALA A 92 1.07 -6.10 11.81
C ALA A 92 2.40 -5.52 12.32
N CYS A 93 2.37 -4.36 12.98
CA CYS A 93 3.56 -3.76 13.59
C CYS A 93 4.12 -4.64 14.73
N SER A 94 3.25 -5.19 15.58
CA SER A 94 3.65 -6.13 16.64
C SER A 94 4.30 -7.39 16.06
N LEU A 95 3.69 -7.99 15.04
CA LEU A 95 4.24 -9.17 14.36
C LEU A 95 5.58 -8.85 13.69
N GLY A 96 5.67 -7.72 12.97
CA GLY A 96 6.90 -7.27 12.32
C GLY A 96 8.04 -7.06 13.33
N LYS A 97 7.74 -6.49 14.51
CA LYS A 97 8.72 -6.35 15.60
C LYS A 97 9.19 -7.71 16.13
N GLN A 98 8.27 -8.66 16.33
CA GLN A 98 8.61 -10.02 16.77
C GLN A 98 9.49 -10.75 15.74
N LEU A 99 9.15 -10.65 14.46
CA LEU A 99 9.88 -11.27 13.36
C LEU A 99 11.14 -10.48 12.96
N LYS A 100 11.37 -9.31 13.55
CA LYS A 100 12.45 -8.35 13.20
C LYS A 100 12.44 -7.97 11.71
N VAL A 101 11.25 -7.84 11.12
CA VAL A 101 11.04 -7.46 9.71
C VAL A 101 10.78 -5.95 9.63
N PRO A 102 11.71 -5.14 9.08
CA PRO A 102 11.49 -3.74 8.83
C PRO A 102 10.54 -3.52 7.65
N VAL A 103 9.92 -2.34 7.60
CA VAL A 103 8.87 -1.99 6.63
C VAL A 103 9.36 -2.08 5.18
N TYR A 104 10.59 -1.66 4.88
CA TYR A 104 11.11 -1.71 3.51
C TYR A 104 11.26 -3.15 2.99
N LEU A 105 11.58 -4.12 3.86
CA LEU A 105 11.63 -5.54 3.50
C LEU A 105 10.22 -6.10 3.26
N PHE A 106 9.26 -5.74 4.13
CA PHE A 106 7.85 -6.13 3.95
C PHE A 106 7.27 -5.60 2.63
N LEU A 107 7.67 -4.38 2.23
CA LEU A 107 7.18 -3.71 1.01
C LEU A 107 8.07 -3.93 -0.22
N LYS A 108 8.99 -4.90 -0.21
CA LYS A 108 9.95 -5.14 -1.30
C LYS A 108 9.29 -5.11 -2.69
N ASP A 109 8.28 -5.95 -2.89
CA ASP A 109 7.61 -6.07 -4.19
C ASP A 109 6.88 -4.78 -4.60
N ALA A 110 6.34 -4.03 -3.63
CA ALA A 110 5.66 -2.78 -3.88
C ALA A 110 6.63 -1.65 -4.26
N LEU A 111 7.76 -1.58 -3.56
CA LEU A 111 8.82 -0.61 -3.82
C LEU A 111 9.48 -0.87 -5.17
N ILE A 112 9.81 -2.13 -5.48
CA ILE A 112 10.36 -2.51 -6.80
C ILE A 112 9.36 -2.20 -7.91
N ARG A 113 8.06 -2.48 -7.71
CA ARG A 113 7.04 -2.17 -8.73
C ARG A 113 6.92 -0.67 -9.03
N LYS A 114 7.10 0.20 -8.04
CA LYS A 114 6.96 1.67 -8.21
C LYS A 114 8.26 2.32 -8.66
N TYR A 115 9.39 1.96 -8.07
CA TYR A 115 10.67 2.66 -8.22
C TYR A 115 11.77 1.85 -8.90
N GLY A 116 11.52 0.57 -9.19
CA GLY A 116 12.49 -0.33 -9.80
C GLY A 116 13.41 -1.03 -8.80
N THR A 117 14.13 -2.02 -9.32
CA THR A 117 15.05 -2.87 -8.54
C THR A 117 16.22 -2.06 -7.98
N GLU A 118 16.82 -1.20 -8.80
CA GLU A 118 17.99 -0.39 -8.41
C GLU A 118 17.70 0.49 -7.19
N PHE A 119 16.53 1.14 -7.16
CA PHE A 119 16.09 1.93 -6.01
C PHE A 119 15.98 1.08 -4.73
N TYR A 120 15.34 -0.10 -4.84
CA TYR A 120 15.16 -0.98 -3.70
C TYR A 120 16.51 -1.50 -3.17
N GLU A 121 17.43 -1.85 -4.06
CA GLU A 121 18.76 -2.33 -3.69
C GLU A 121 19.55 -1.23 -2.98
N ALA A 122 19.52 0.01 -3.48
CA ALA A 122 20.15 1.15 -2.82
C ALA A 122 19.56 1.41 -1.42
N LEU A 123 18.23 1.34 -1.27
CA LEU A 123 17.54 1.47 0.01
C LEU A 123 17.96 0.35 0.99
N SER A 124 17.98 -0.89 0.51
CA SER A 124 18.35 -2.07 1.29
C SER A 124 19.80 -2.01 1.75
N ALA A 125 20.73 -1.65 0.85
CA ALA A 125 22.14 -1.48 1.18
C ALA A 125 22.35 -0.36 2.20
N THR A 126 21.64 0.77 2.04
CA THR A 126 21.69 1.88 3.00
C THR A 126 21.22 1.46 4.38
N ALA A 127 20.09 0.75 4.46
CA ALA A 127 19.54 0.26 5.72
C ALA A 127 20.49 -0.72 6.42
N GLU A 128 21.14 -1.60 5.67
CA GLU A 128 22.13 -2.54 6.22
C GLU A 128 23.38 -1.82 6.72
N ASN A 129 23.91 -0.86 5.97
CA ASN A 129 25.03 -0.03 6.41
C ASN A 129 24.71 0.73 7.70
N MET A 130 23.51 1.32 7.80
CA MET A 130 23.06 1.99 9.03
C MET A 130 22.91 1.03 10.22
N ARG A 131 22.57 -0.25 9.96
CA ARG A 131 22.48 -1.28 10.99
C ARG A 131 23.86 -1.70 11.49
N LEU A 132 24.83 -1.83 10.60
CA LEU A 132 26.23 -2.18 10.92
C LEU A 132 26.92 -1.04 11.68
N ALA A 133 26.72 0.22 11.29
CA ALA A 133 27.31 1.38 11.94
C ALA A 133 26.78 1.66 13.37
N LYS A 134 25.67 1.02 13.76
CA LYS A 134 25.08 1.12 15.10
C LYS A 134 25.54 0.02 16.06
N LYS A 135 26.33 -0.94 15.58
CA LYS A 135 26.99 -1.97 16.41
C LYS A 135 28.36 -1.50 16.83
#